data_AF-A0A7W2L3K1-F1
#
_entry.id   AF-A0A7W2L3K1-F1
#
_cell.length_a   1.000
_cell.length_b   1.000
_cell.length_c   1.000
_cell.angle_alpha   90.00
_cell.angle_beta   90.00
_cell.angle_gamma   90.00
#
_symmetry.space_group_name_H-M   'P 1'
#
loop_
_entity.id
_entity.type
_entity.pdbx_description
1 polymer ?
#
loop_
_entity_poly.entity_id
_entity_poly.type
_entity_poly.pdbx_seq_one_letter_code
_entity_poly.pdbx_strand_id
1 'polypeptide(L)'
;MTNVGKAAHICAASPGGARFDAGMTSNERKAFSNGIWLCANHADEIDRDFNTYTVELLKAWKKQAEATAKAELGKRQPSAQDAPDLLAMTLTGLPKSFLPAAIQNAHTATAQVLSQTDPRFDVITKYDPHHGTVFQVNAKENVQLAMTVGGKDAPVAATGFNALFEHGQSLELDMTNVAIQGSPLFDAIVDMTKGAGGKMQIFRPPTRVIQKIILTDPDTFETLVLDDMPGEIVWGSKSFCLKGESMAGMLKLVAEVDDGGAVSNVNFNISVECWQSRPVNQLPWFSKIAQFAEAALNGWKVSLIVELDGERLYVMSINLRPEGFKRLTILMTYLQWARRLTEFLGISLNVDLTSGLTDEDYVELKDSVDAIDGYYKPLESIKFPIRSSTRMGEDEASQFQNQRYRFKEFDATEQKGINVFGQAVSLPPVHILIRNGLLELVRYENTIASFHIYPLDDFDAYCRFAQKP
;
A
#
# COMPACT_ATOMS: atom_id res chain seq x y z
N MET A 1 -40.74 -34.21 -5.34
CA MET A 1 -40.46 -35.23 -6.39
C MET A 1 -41.29 -34.85 -7.60
N THR A 2 -40.69 -34.20 -8.60
CA THR A 2 -41.32 -33.95 -9.90
C THR A 2 -41.00 -35.15 -10.78
N ASN A 3 -41.98 -36.00 -11.08
CA ASN A 3 -41.78 -37.16 -11.95
C ASN A 3 -41.75 -36.68 -13.41
N VAL A 4 -40.56 -36.33 -13.91
CA VAL A 4 -40.40 -35.73 -15.24
C VAL A 4 -40.43 -36.77 -16.36
N GLY A 5 -40.29 -38.08 -16.04
CA GLY A 5 -40.23 -39.17 -17.02
C GLY A 5 -41.49 -40.03 -17.05
N LYS A 6 -41.96 -40.36 -18.25
CA LYS A 6 -43.07 -41.31 -18.50
C LYS A 6 -42.58 -42.46 -19.39
N ALA A 7 -43.03 -43.68 -19.10
CA ALA A 7 -42.90 -44.79 -20.03
C ALA A 7 -43.99 -44.66 -21.11
N ALA A 8 -43.59 -44.57 -22.37
CA ALA A 8 -44.46 -44.51 -23.53
C ALA A 8 -44.34 -45.80 -24.34
N HIS A 9 -45.41 -46.15 -25.07
CA HIS A 9 -45.39 -47.28 -25.99
C HIS A 9 -44.88 -46.84 -27.36
N ILE A 10 -43.99 -47.62 -27.95
CA ILE A 10 -43.56 -47.44 -29.33
C ILE A 10 -44.73 -47.78 -30.28
N CYS A 11 -45.39 -48.93 -30.07
CA CYS A 11 -46.66 -49.27 -30.73
C CYS A 11 -47.78 -49.33 -29.68
N ALA A 12 -48.90 -48.64 -29.91
CA ALA A 12 -50.00 -48.56 -28.95
C ALA A 12 -50.55 -49.93 -28.51
N ALA A 13 -51.04 -49.99 -27.27
CA ALA A 13 -51.58 -51.20 -26.66
C ALA A 13 -52.95 -51.63 -27.22
N SER A 14 -53.74 -50.68 -27.72
CA SER A 14 -55.14 -50.85 -28.12
C SER A 14 -55.38 -50.45 -29.58
N PRO A 15 -56.32 -51.11 -30.30
CA PRO A 15 -56.72 -50.71 -31.64
C PRO A 15 -57.13 -49.24 -31.71
N GLY A 16 -56.67 -48.53 -32.75
CA GLY A 16 -56.93 -47.09 -32.95
C GLY A 16 -55.95 -46.15 -32.23
N GLY A 17 -54.99 -46.68 -31.44
CA GLY A 17 -53.92 -45.88 -30.86
C GLY A 17 -52.75 -45.59 -31.82
N ALA A 18 -51.87 -44.66 -31.43
CA ALA A 18 -50.70 -44.27 -32.20
C ALA A 18 -49.82 -45.48 -32.59
N ARG A 19 -49.54 -45.65 -33.88
CA ARG A 19 -48.73 -46.76 -34.43
C ARG A 19 -49.21 -48.15 -34.01
N PHE A 20 -50.53 -48.33 -33.80
CA PHE A 20 -51.06 -49.65 -33.46
C PHE A 20 -50.75 -50.68 -34.56
N ASP A 21 -50.17 -51.81 -34.17
CA ASP A 21 -49.90 -52.95 -35.05
C ASP A 21 -50.80 -54.13 -34.67
N ALA A 22 -51.69 -54.51 -35.59
CA ALA A 22 -52.62 -55.62 -35.42
C ALA A 22 -51.92 -56.99 -35.41
N GLY A 23 -50.72 -57.09 -35.97
CA GLY A 23 -49.91 -58.31 -35.97
C GLY A 23 -49.21 -58.60 -34.65
N MET A 24 -49.11 -57.61 -33.74
CA MET A 24 -48.52 -57.82 -32.42
C MET A 24 -49.44 -58.63 -31.51
N THR A 25 -48.88 -59.57 -30.76
CA THR A 25 -49.56 -60.27 -29.68
C THR A 25 -49.72 -59.35 -28.45
N SER A 26 -50.62 -59.73 -27.53
CA SER A 26 -50.75 -58.97 -26.26
C SER A 26 -49.47 -58.98 -25.42
N ASN A 27 -48.63 -60.02 -25.55
CA ASN A 27 -47.36 -60.10 -24.82
C ASN A 27 -46.32 -59.15 -25.42
N GLU A 28 -46.24 -59.05 -26.74
CA GLU A 28 -45.34 -58.12 -27.42
C GLU A 28 -45.71 -56.66 -27.15
N ARG A 29 -47.01 -56.33 -27.07
CA ARG A 29 -47.44 -54.96 -26.73
C ARG A 29 -47.03 -54.52 -25.33
N LYS A 30 -46.94 -55.47 -24.38
CA LYS A 30 -46.52 -55.23 -22.99
C LYS A 30 -45.01 -55.41 -22.76
N ALA A 31 -44.27 -55.88 -23.77
CA ALA A 31 -42.86 -56.20 -23.62
C ALA A 31 -42.02 -54.93 -23.43
N PHE A 32 -40.93 -55.04 -22.66
CA PHE A 32 -39.98 -53.94 -22.47
C PHE A 32 -39.46 -53.42 -23.81
N SER A 33 -39.29 -54.30 -24.82
CA SER A 33 -38.88 -53.94 -26.18
C SER A 33 -39.81 -52.92 -26.84
N ASN A 34 -41.10 -52.91 -26.50
CA ASN A 34 -42.11 -51.96 -26.98
C ASN A 34 -42.23 -50.68 -26.12
N GLY A 35 -41.49 -50.56 -25.02
CA GLY A 35 -41.47 -49.36 -24.18
C GLY A 35 -40.30 -48.43 -24.50
N ILE A 36 -40.51 -47.12 -24.39
CA ILE A 36 -39.46 -46.09 -24.40
C ILE A 36 -39.69 -45.10 -23.25
N TRP A 37 -38.61 -44.67 -22.58
CA TRP A 37 -38.67 -43.66 -21.53
C TRP A 37 -38.44 -42.27 -22.12
N LEU A 38 -39.39 -41.37 -21.92
CA LEU A 38 -39.35 -39.99 -22.41
C LEU A 38 -39.75 -39.03 -21.30
N CYS A 39 -39.47 -37.74 -21.46
CA CYS A 39 -40.06 -36.77 -20.54
C CYS A 39 -41.58 -36.65 -20.79
N ALA A 40 -42.33 -36.10 -19.83
CA ALA A 40 -43.78 -35.99 -19.92
C ALA A 40 -44.27 -35.32 -21.22
N ASN A 41 -43.59 -34.26 -21.68
CA ASN A 41 -43.96 -33.53 -22.90
C ASN A 41 -43.70 -34.36 -24.16
N HIS A 42 -42.50 -34.93 -24.29
CA HIS A 42 -42.15 -35.73 -25.47
C HIS A 42 -42.96 -37.03 -25.53
N ALA A 43 -43.33 -37.62 -24.40
CA ALA A 43 -44.22 -38.79 -24.38
C ALA A 43 -45.60 -38.47 -24.99
N ASP A 44 -46.16 -37.30 -24.69
CA ASP A 44 -47.44 -36.87 -25.24
C ASP A 44 -47.31 -36.43 -26.72
N GLU A 45 -46.16 -35.86 -27.11
CA GLU A 45 -45.87 -35.41 -28.48
C GLU A 45 -45.79 -36.58 -29.47
N ILE A 46 -45.07 -37.66 -29.12
CA ILE A 46 -44.90 -38.79 -30.04
C ILE A 46 -46.23 -39.47 -30.37
N ASP A 47 -47.21 -39.45 -29.47
CA ASP A 47 -48.51 -40.07 -29.71
C ASP A 47 -49.46 -39.16 -30.50
N ARG A 48 -49.28 -37.83 -30.43
CA ARG A 48 -50.05 -36.86 -31.22
C ARG A 48 -49.61 -36.82 -32.67
N ASP A 49 -48.30 -36.86 -32.93
CA ASP A 49 -47.74 -36.82 -34.30
C ASP A 49 -47.04 -38.13 -34.67
N PHE A 50 -47.81 -39.21 -34.73
CA PHE A 50 -47.28 -40.53 -34.99
C PHE A 50 -46.78 -40.75 -36.43
N ASN A 51 -47.02 -39.79 -37.34
CA ASN A 51 -46.48 -39.82 -38.70
C ASN A 51 -45.01 -39.37 -38.71
N THR A 52 -44.66 -38.35 -37.93
CA THR A 52 -43.28 -37.89 -37.76
C THR A 52 -42.48 -38.85 -36.89
N TYR A 53 -43.06 -39.31 -35.78
CA TYR A 53 -42.41 -40.20 -34.84
C TYR A 53 -42.74 -41.66 -35.15
N THR A 54 -42.10 -42.21 -36.18
CA THR A 54 -42.34 -43.60 -36.62
C THR A 54 -41.78 -44.64 -35.64
N VAL A 55 -42.22 -45.90 -35.79
CA VAL A 55 -41.75 -47.03 -34.99
C VAL A 55 -40.23 -47.19 -35.09
N GLU A 56 -39.68 -47.04 -36.30
CA GLU A 56 -38.25 -47.18 -36.60
C GLU A 56 -37.43 -46.11 -35.87
N LEU A 57 -37.90 -44.86 -35.92
CA LEU A 57 -37.23 -43.72 -35.28
C LEU A 57 -37.20 -43.90 -33.76
N LEU A 58 -38.33 -44.26 -33.14
CA LEU A 58 -38.41 -44.47 -31.70
C LEU A 58 -37.56 -45.66 -31.24
N LYS A 59 -37.50 -46.74 -32.03
CA LYS A 59 -36.58 -47.86 -31.76
C LYS A 59 -35.11 -47.43 -31.87
N ALA A 60 -34.76 -46.56 -32.82
CA ALA A 60 -33.41 -46.02 -32.94
C ALA A 60 -33.02 -45.14 -31.75
N TRP A 61 -33.92 -44.24 -31.33
CA TRP A 61 -33.72 -43.40 -30.15
C TRP A 61 -33.55 -44.21 -28.88
N LYS A 62 -34.41 -45.21 -28.68
CA LYS A 62 -34.27 -46.15 -27.56
C LYS A 62 -32.90 -46.82 -27.55
N LYS A 63 -32.47 -47.38 -28.70
CA LYS A 63 -31.17 -48.05 -28.82
C LYS A 63 -30.01 -47.10 -28.51
N GLN A 64 -30.07 -45.85 -29.00
CA GLN A 64 -29.06 -44.84 -28.72
C GLN A 64 -29.03 -44.48 -27.23
N ALA A 65 -30.19 -44.22 -26.62
CA ALA A 65 -30.29 -43.88 -25.22
C ALA A 65 -29.79 -45.01 -24.31
N GLU A 66 -30.15 -46.27 -24.61
CA GLU A 66 -29.66 -47.45 -23.89
C GLU A 66 -28.14 -47.63 -24.06
N ALA A 67 -27.59 -47.36 -25.26
CA ALA A 67 -26.15 -47.41 -25.51
C ALA A 67 -25.40 -46.32 -24.73
N THR A 68 -25.92 -45.08 -24.70
CA THR A 68 -25.37 -43.99 -23.91
C THR A 68 -25.44 -44.31 -22.42
N ALA A 69 -26.59 -44.77 -21.92
CA ALA A 69 -26.75 -45.17 -20.52
C ALA A 69 -25.78 -46.29 -20.12
N LYS A 70 -25.54 -47.26 -21.02
CA LYS A 70 -24.55 -48.32 -20.81
C LYS A 70 -23.11 -47.80 -20.82
N ALA A 71 -22.79 -46.84 -21.70
CA ALA A 71 -21.46 -46.24 -21.78
C ALA A 71 -21.13 -45.37 -20.56
N GLU A 72 -22.14 -44.77 -19.93
CA GLU A 72 -21.99 -43.94 -18.73
C GLU A 72 -22.14 -44.73 -17.42
N LEU A 73 -22.49 -46.02 -17.51
CA LEU A 73 -22.64 -46.88 -16.35
C LEU A 73 -21.29 -47.03 -15.62
N GLY A 74 -21.23 -46.61 -14.36
CA GLY A 74 -20.02 -46.64 -13.55
C GLY A 74 -19.11 -45.42 -13.69
N LYS A 75 -19.45 -44.43 -14.54
CA LYS A 75 -18.75 -43.15 -14.60
C LYS A 75 -19.36 -42.15 -13.61
N ARG A 76 -18.49 -41.33 -13.00
CA ARG A 76 -18.92 -40.22 -12.15
C ARG A 76 -19.61 -39.15 -13.00
N GLN A 77 -20.79 -38.70 -12.59
CA GLN A 77 -21.46 -37.59 -13.27
C GLN A 77 -20.69 -36.28 -13.06
N PRO A 78 -20.62 -35.41 -14.08
CA PRO A 78 -19.99 -34.11 -13.94
C PRO A 78 -20.65 -33.31 -12.81
N SER A 79 -19.84 -32.79 -11.89
CA SER A 79 -20.29 -31.92 -10.82
C SER A 79 -20.16 -30.46 -11.24
N ALA A 80 -20.92 -29.57 -10.59
CA ALA A 80 -20.78 -28.13 -10.80
C ALA A 80 -19.34 -27.62 -10.53
N GLN A 81 -18.55 -28.40 -9.79
CA GLN A 81 -17.16 -28.08 -9.44
C GLN A 81 -16.15 -28.48 -10.52
N ASP A 82 -16.54 -29.32 -11.48
CA ASP A 82 -15.59 -29.85 -12.47
C ASP A 82 -15.15 -28.78 -13.47
N ALA A 83 -16.02 -27.81 -13.79
CA ALA A 83 -15.71 -26.68 -14.66
C ALA A 83 -14.68 -25.70 -14.06
N PRO A 84 -14.86 -25.17 -12.83
CA PRO A 84 -13.84 -24.32 -12.21
C PRO A 84 -12.54 -25.06 -11.91
N ASP A 85 -12.60 -26.36 -11.59
CA ASP A 85 -11.39 -27.15 -11.34
C ASP A 85 -10.59 -27.41 -12.63
N LEU A 86 -11.27 -27.64 -13.76
CA LEU A 86 -10.65 -27.72 -15.08
C LEU A 86 -10.03 -26.38 -15.50
N LEU A 87 -10.70 -25.26 -15.24
CA LEU A 87 -10.16 -23.93 -15.50
C LEU A 87 -8.90 -23.66 -14.67
N ALA A 88 -8.93 -23.96 -13.37
CA ALA A 88 -7.77 -23.82 -12.49
C ALA A 88 -6.59 -24.67 -12.97
N MET A 89 -6.84 -25.92 -13.37
CA MET A 89 -5.83 -26.79 -13.98
C MET A 89 -5.27 -26.23 -15.28
N THR A 90 -6.12 -25.67 -16.14
CA THR A 90 -5.71 -25.13 -17.44
C THR A 90 -4.81 -23.91 -17.27
N LEU A 91 -5.11 -23.04 -16.31
CA LEU A 91 -4.33 -21.82 -16.04
C LEU A 91 -3.00 -22.12 -15.35
N THR A 92 -2.95 -23.13 -14.49
CA THR A 92 -1.81 -23.37 -13.60
C THR A 92 -0.98 -24.59 -13.99
N GLY A 93 -1.49 -25.46 -14.87
CA GLY A 93 -0.93 -26.78 -15.16
C GLY A 93 -1.04 -27.77 -14.00
N LEU A 94 -1.69 -27.40 -12.89
CA LEU A 94 -1.69 -28.14 -11.64
C LEU A 94 -3.12 -28.34 -11.11
N PRO A 95 -3.43 -29.49 -10.48
CA PRO A 95 -4.71 -29.70 -9.82
C PRO A 95 -4.99 -28.61 -8.79
N LYS A 96 -6.25 -28.14 -8.66
CA LYS A 96 -6.63 -27.12 -7.68
C LYS A 96 -6.27 -27.51 -6.24
N SER A 97 -6.35 -28.80 -5.91
CA SER A 97 -5.92 -29.34 -4.60
C SER A 97 -4.44 -29.11 -4.31
N PHE A 98 -3.61 -28.93 -5.34
CA PHE A 98 -2.19 -28.68 -5.23
C PHE A 98 -1.86 -27.20 -5.00
N LEU A 99 -2.74 -26.26 -5.40
CA LEU A 99 -2.46 -24.83 -5.37
C LEU A 99 -2.08 -24.27 -3.99
N PRO A 100 -2.77 -24.63 -2.88
CA PRO A 100 -2.39 -24.12 -1.56
C PRO A 100 -0.98 -24.55 -1.13
N ALA A 101 -0.54 -25.75 -1.54
CA ALA A 101 0.76 -26.30 -1.18
C ALA A 101 1.83 -26.07 -2.26
N ALA A 102 1.48 -25.53 -3.43
CA ALA A 102 2.39 -25.44 -4.57
C ALA A 102 3.66 -24.63 -4.24
N ILE A 103 3.49 -23.49 -3.57
CA ILE A 103 4.60 -22.62 -3.15
C ILE A 103 5.49 -23.35 -2.14
N GLN A 104 4.88 -23.96 -1.11
CA GLN A 104 5.63 -24.71 -0.09
C GLN A 104 6.39 -25.88 -0.71
N ASN A 105 5.73 -26.69 -1.53
CA ASN A 105 6.32 -27.87 -2.18
C ASN A 105 7.47 -27.47 -3.11
N ALA A 106 7.33 -26.39 -3.89
CA ALA A 106 8.38 -25.91 -4.76
C ALA A 106 9.62 -25.48 -3.96
N HIS A 107 9.44 -24.70 -2.89
CA HIS A 107 10.53 -24.30 -2.01
C HIS A 107 11.17 -25.50 -1.29
N THR A 108 10.37 -26.41 -0.71
CA THR A 108 10.88 -27.61 -0.03
C THR A 108 11.67 -28.50 -1.00
N ALA A 109 11.16 -28.76 -2.21
CA ALA A 109 11.88 -29.55 -3.20
C ALA A 109 13.19 -28.90 -3.63
N THR A 110 13.18 -27.57 -3.84
CA THR A 110 14.36 -26.81 -4.25
C THR A 110 15.44 -26.82 -3.16
N ALA A 111 15.05 -26.53 -1.92
CA ALA A 111 15.91 -26.62 -0.73
C ALA A 111 16.52 -28.03 -0.56
N GLN A 112 15.73 -29.07 -0.77
CA GLN A 112 16.18 -30.46 -0.66
C GLN A 112 17.19 -30.83 -1.74
N VAL A 113 16.94 -30.46 -3.01
CA VAL A 113 17.88 -30.70 -4.11
C VAL A 113 19.22 -30.01 -3.82
N LEU A 114 19.19 -28.74 -3.45
CA LEU A 114 20.41 -27.97 -3.16
C LEU A 114 21.17 -28.52 -1.93
N SER A 115 20.45 -28.88 -0.87
CA SER A 115 21.07 -29.49 0.32
C SER A 115 21.67 -30.88 0.04
N GLN A 116 21.14 -31.62 -0.94
CA GLN A 116 21.72 -32.90 -1.39
C GLN A 116 22.97 -32.70 -2.25
N THR A 117 23.06 -31.59 -3.01
CA THR A 117 24.25 -31.25 -3.81
C THR A 117 25.50 -31.08 -2.95
N ASP A 118 25.37 -30.49 -1.77
CA ASP A 118 26.45 -30.45 -0.77
C ASP A 118 25.88 -30.58 0.66
N PRO A 119 25.93 -31.80 1.25
CA PRO A 119 25.33 -32.07 2.57
C PRO A 119 25.91 -31.27 3.74
N ARG A 120 27.07 -30.63 3.55
CA ARG A 120 27.72 -29.77 4.55
C ARG A 120 26.94 -28.47 4.78
N PHE A 121 26.00 -28.14 3.90
CA PHE A 121 25.14 -26.98 4.02
C PHE A 121 23.69 -27.38 4.29
N ASP A 122 22.98 -26.51 4.98
CA ASP A 122 21.52 -26.45 5.03
C ASP A 122 21.05 -25.32 4.12
N VAL A 123 20.10 -25.61 3.23
CA VAL A 123 19.56 -24.59 2.31
C VAL A 123 18.11 -24.34 2.63
N ILE A 124 17.78 -23.07 2.88
CA ILE A 124 16.42 -22.59 3.07
C ILE A 124 16.08 -21.71 1.87
N THR A 125 14.90 -21.89 1.29
CA THR A 125 14.41 -21.04 0.20
C THR A 125 13.13 -20.32 0.62
N LYS A 126 13.01 -19.05 0.27
CA LYS A 126 11.80 -18.25 0.50
C LYS A 126 11.52 -17.33 -0.68
N TYR A 127 10.29 -16.85 -0.79
CA TYR A 127 9.95 -15.76 -1.70
C TYR A 127 9.91 -14.44 -0.93
N ASP A 128 10.62 -13.45 -1.44
CA ASP A 128 10.63 -12.07 -0.97
C ASP A 128 9.92 -11.19 -2.02
N PRO A 129 8.93 -10.37 -1.63
CA PRO A 129 8.21 -9.52 -2.59
C PRO A 129 9.07 -8.51 -3.33
N HIS A 130 10.20 -8.07 -2.75
CA HIS A 130 11.10 -7.08 -3.33
C HIS A 130 12.29 -7.72 -4.03
N HIS A 131 12.76 -8.86 -3.53
CA HIS A 131 13.99 -9.52 -4.00
C HIS A 131 13.75 -10.81 -4.79
N GLY A 132 12.50 -11.29 -4.89
CA GLY A 132 12.16 -12.54 -5.57
C GLY A 132 12.56 -13.78 -4.77
N THR A 133 13.04 -14.82 -5.45
CA THR A 133 13.47 -16.06 -4.79
C THR A 133 14.79 -15.87 -4.06
N VAL A 134 14.79 -16.13 -2.75
CA VAL A 134 15.98 -16.03 -1.88
C VAL A 134 16.44 -17.42 -1.47
N PHE A 135 17.74 -17.67 -1.64
CA PHE A 135 18.43 -18.87 -1.18
C PHE A 135 19.31 -18.52 0.02
N GLN A 136 18.99 -19.04 1.20
CA GLN A 136 19.82 -18.91 2.39
C GLN A 136 20.61 -20.20 2.57
N VAL A 137 21.93 -20.07 2.60
CA VAL A 137 22.88 -21.19 2.73
C VAL A 137 23.54 -21.11 4.10
N ASN A 138 23.32 -22.10 4.95
CA ASN A 138 23.88 -22.18 6.30
C ASN A 138 24.88 -23.34 6.38
N ALA A 139 26.13 -23.08 6.76
CA ALA A 139 27.11 -24.16 6.95
C ALA A 139 26.80 -24.94 8.23
N LYS A 140 26.80 -26.28 8.17
CA LYS A 140 26.60 -27.18 9.33
C LYS A 140 27.93 -27.50 10.04
N GLU A 141 29.03 -27.31 9.35
CA GLU A 141 30.40 -27.54 9.82
C GLU A 141 31.34 -26.50 9.21
N ASN A 142 32.61 -26.51 9.62
CA ASN A 142 33.63 -25.63 9.05
C ASN A 142 33.96 -26.06 7.62
N VAL A 143 33.55 -25.27 6.63
CA VAL A 143 33.80 -25.52 5.21
C VAL A 143 34.80 -24.50 4.67
N GLN A 144 35.88 -24.99 4.06
CA GLN A 144 36.84 -24.12 3.37
C GLN A 144 36.34 -23.82 1.95
N LEU A 145 36.14 -22.53 1.67
CA LEU A 145 35.75 -22.01 0.35
C LEU A 145 36.78 -21.00 -0.12
N ALA A 146 37.00 -20.94 -1.44
CA ALA A 146 37.77 -19.87 -2.06
C ALA A 146 36.81 -18.95 -2.81
N MET A 147 36.84 -17.66 -2.48
CA MET A 147 35.97 -16.67 -3.12
C MET A 147 36.80 -15.59 -3.78
N THR A 148 36.45 -15.24 -5.02
CA THR A 148 37.03 -14.12 -5.75
C THR A 148 35.94 -13.08 -6.01
N VAL A 149 36.23 -11.82 -5.69
CA VAL A 149 35.33 -10.69 -5.94
C VAL A 149 36.02 -9.72 -6.90
N GLY A 150 35.37 -9.48 -8.04
CA GLY A 150 35.87 -8.60 -9.09
C GLY A 150 35.09 -7.29 -9.22
N GLY A 151 35.40 -6.56 -10.30
CA GLY A 151 34.64 -5.39 -10.72
C GLY A 151 34.55 -4.29 -9.65
N LYS A 152 33.37 -3.67 -9.57
CA LYS A 152 33.06 -2.58 -8.63
C LYS A 152 32.98 -3.02 -7.17
N ASP A 153 32.83 -4.33 -6.92
CA ASP A 153 32.62 -4.87 -5.57
C ASP A 153 33.92 -5.31 -4.89
N ALA A 154 35.04 -5.41 -5.62
CA ALA A 154 36.35 -5.70 -5.05
C ALA A 154 36.74 -4.78 -3.86
N PRO A 155 36.62 -3.43 -3.95
CA PRO A 155 36.90 -2.56 -2.80
C PRO A 155 35.90 -2.73 -1.66
N VAL A 156 34.64 -3.05 -1.96
CA VAL A 156 33.59 -3.30 -0.95
C VAL A 156 33.90 -4.56 -0.16
N ALA A 157 34.33 -5.64 -0.84
CA ALA A 157 34.72 -6.88 -0.19
C ALA A 157 35.99 -6.72 0.67
N ALA A 158 36.95 -5.89 0.23
CA ALA A 158 38.22 -5.69 0.94
C ALA A 158 38.03 -5.16 2.37
N THR A 159 37.03 -4.31 2.61
CA THR A 159 36.70 -3.78 3.94
C THR A 159 35.51 -4.49 4.58
N GLY A 160 34.57 -4.99 3.77
CA GLY A 160 33.32 -5.59 4.22
C GLY A 160 33.48 -6.83 5.07
N PHE A 161 34.50 -7.67 4.82
CA PHE A 161 34.77 -8.82 5.68
C PHE A 161 35.23 -8.40 7.08
N ASN A 162 36.10 -7.41 7.18
CA ASN A 162 36.51 -6.87 8.48
C ASN A 162 35.30 -6.25 9.19
N ALA A 163 34.47 -5.48 8.48
CA ALA A 163 33.25 -4.91 9.07
C ALA A 163 32.26 -5.98 9.55
N LEU A 164 32.13 -7.09 8.83
CA LEU A 164 31.30 -8.23 9.24
C LEU A 164 31.79 -8.88 10.52
N PHE A 165 33.10 -9.14 10.63
CA PHE A 165 33.65 -9.85 11.80
C PHE A 165 33.92 -8.93 12.99
N GLU A 166 34.33 -7.70 12.77
CA GLU A 166 34.66 -6.73 13.83
C GLU A 166 33.44 -5.97 14.33
N HIS A 167 32.46 -5.68 13.46
CA HIS A 167 31.35 -4.78 13.75
C HIS A 167 29.95 -5.40 13.53
N GLY A 168 29.89 -6.66 13.07
CA GLY A 168 28.62 -7.35 12.81
C GLY A 168 27.84 -6.82 11.59
N GLN A 169 28.47 -6.05 10.71
CA GLN A 169 27.81 -5.48 9.53
C GLN A 169 27.68 -6.51 8.41
N SER A 170 26.49 -6.65 7.81
CA SER A 170 26.31 -7.53 6.64
C SER A 170 27.04 -7.00 5.41
N LEU A 171 27.71 -7.88 4.67
CA LEU A 171 28.36 -7.58 3.40
C LEU A 171 27.42 -7.94 2.24
N GLU A 172 27.15 -6.99 1.35
CA GLU A 172 26.32 -7.20 0.16
C GLU A 172 27.17 -7.05 -1.11
N LEU A 173 27.07 -8.01 -2.03
CA LEU A 173 27.84 -8.07 -3.27
C LEU A 173 26.92 -8.41 -4.45
N ASP A 174 27.25 -7.95 -5.65
CA ASP A 174 26.57 -8.38 -6.88
C ASP A 174 27.10 -9.76 -7.27
N MET A 175 26.20 -10.73 -7.44
CA MET A 175 26.58 -12.12 -7.75
C MET A 175 27.30 -12.22 -9.10
N THR A 176 27.13 -11.25 -10.01
CA THR A 176 27.86 -11.21 -11.29
C THR A 176 29.36 -10.93 -11.10
N ASN A 177 29.76 -10.37 -9.95
CA ASN A 177 31.15 -10.06 -9.61
C ASN A 177 31.79 -11.11 -8.71
N VAL A 178 31.06 -12.17 -8.31
CA VAL A 178 31.49 -13.14 -7.31
C VAL A 178 31.66 -14.53 -7.93
N ALA A 179 32.81 -15.14 -7.69
CA ALA A 179 33.06 -16.54 -8.01
C ALA A 179 33.43 -17.30 -6.72
N ILE A 180 32.74 -18.42 -6.44
CA ILE A 180 32.96 -19.26 -5.27
C ILE A 180 33.40 -20.65 -5.72
N GLN A 181 34.47 -21.15 -5.13
CA GLN A 181 35.03 -22.48 -5.36
C GLN A 181 35.10 -23.26 -4.04
N GLY A 182 35.05 -24.59 -4.13
CA GLY A 182 35.12 -25.49 -2.98
C GLY A 182 33.77 -26.12 -2.57
N SER A 183 32.69 -25.80 -3.29
CA SER A 183 31.40 -26.47 -3.16
C SER A 183 30.59 -26.43 -4.47
N PRO A 184 30.06 -27.57 -4.95
CA PRO A 184 29.19 -27.62 -6.13
C PRO A 184 27.81 -26.96 -5.90
N LEU A 185 27.49 -26.62 -4.65
CA LEU A 185 26.24 -25.97 -4.27
C LEU A 185 26.07 -24.60 -4.95
N PHE A 186 27.13 -23.80 -4.96
CA PHE A 186 27.07 -22.44 -5.50
C PHE A 186 26.92 -22.45 -7.02
N ASP A 187 27.58 -23.39 -7.71
CA ASP A 187 27.38 -23.62 -9.15
C ASP A 187 25.93 -24.02 -9.43
N ALA A 188 25.35 -24.94 -8.64
CA ALA A 188 23.96 -25.35 -8.79
C ALA A 188 22.95 -24.20 -8.58
N ILE A 189 23.22 -23.29 -7.64
CA ILE A 189 22.38 -22.09 -7.44
C ILE A 189 22.47 -21.16 -8.66
N VAL A 190 23.68 -20.90 -9.17
CA VAL A 190 23.89 -20.05 -10.35
C VAL A 190 23.23 -20.66 -11.60
N ASP A 191 23.30 -21.97 -11.77
CA ASP A 191 22.65 -22.69 -12.87
C ASP A 191 21.12 -22.60 -12.77
N MET A 192 20.56 -22.76 -11.57
CA MET A 192 19.12 -22.63 -11.33
C MET A 192 18.59 -21.22 -11.62
N THR A 193 19.41 -20.19 -11.37
CA THR A 193 19.05 -18.80 -11.74
C THR A 193 19.38 -18.48 -13.20
N LYS A 194 19.92 -19.43 -13.98
CA LYS A 194 20.40 -19.24 -15.36
C LYS A 194 21.42 -18.10 -15.49
N GLY A 195 22.21 -17.86 -14.45
CA GLY A 195 23.11 -16.72 -14.38
C GLY A 195 22.39 -15.36 -14.38
N ALA A 196 21.08 -15.32 -14.11
CA ALA A 196 20.41 -14.08 -13.79
C ALA A 196 21.15 -13.46 -12.60
N GLY A 197 21.61 -12.21 -12.78
CA GLY A 197 22.29 -11.47 -11.73
C GLY A 197 21.46 -11.42 -10.44
N GLY A 198 22.08 -10.99 -9.36
CA GLY A 198 21.42 -10.96 -8.07
C GLY A 198 22.33 -10.37 -7.02
N LYS A 199 21.83 -10.29 -5.79
CA LYS A 199 22.62 -9.82 -4.66
C LYS A 199 22.90 -10.97 -3.71
N MET A 200 24.18 -11.14 -3.37
CA MET A 200 24.62 -12.04 -2.31
C MET A 200 24.83 -11.23 -1.04
N GLN A 201 24.18 -11.65 0.05
CA GLN A 201 24.40 -11.07 1.37
C GLN A 201 25.10 -12.08 2.27
N ILE A 202 26.24 -11.69 2.83
CA ILE A 202 26.99 -12.43 3.83
C ILE A 202 26.76 -11.77 5.18
N PHE A 203 26.26 -12.52 6.15
CA PHE A 203 25.89 -12.00 7.46
C PHE A 203 26.21 -13.02 8.55
N ARG A 204 26.35 -12.54 9.78
CA ARG A 204 26.38 -13.41 10.97
C ARG A 204 24.95 -13.58 11.50
N PRO A 205 24.58 -14.74 12.06
CA PRO A 205 23.24 -14.97 12.59
C PRO A 205 22.84 -13.89 13.60
N PRO A 206 21.71 -13.19 13.38
CA PRO A 206 21.24 -12.16 14.28
C PRO A 206 20.57 -12.75 15.52
N THR A 207 20.62 -12.02 16.63
CA THR A 207 19.80 -12.29 17.82
C THR A 207 18.67 -11.29 17.90
N ARG A 208 17.45 -11.79 18.04
CA ARG A 208 16.24 -10.97 18.09
C ARG A 208 16.14 -10.25 19.43
N VAL A 209 15.78 -8.97 19.37
CA VAL A 209 15.62 -8.08 20.53
C VAL A 209 14.41 -7.17 20.35
N ILE A 210 13.97 -6.57 21.45
CA ILE A 210 13.01 -5.45 21.44
C ILE A 210 13.76 -4.17 21.79
N GLN A 211 13.57 -3.14 20.96
CA GLN A 211 14.14 -1.81 21.15
C GLN A 211 13.04 -0.85 21.59
N LYS A 212 13.33 -0.02 22.59
CA LYS A 212 12.43 1.04 23.07
C LYS A 212 13.13 2.38 22.98
N ILE A 213 12.52 3.30 22.24
CA ILE A 213 13.04 4.64 22.03
C ILE A 213 12.23 5.62 22.87
N ILE A 214 12.92 6.37 23.73
CA ILE A 214 12.33 7.35 24.64
C ILE A 214 13.03 8.68 24.38
N LEU A 215 12.25 9.72 24.12
CA LEU A 215 12.73 11.09 24.02
C LEU A 215 12.36 11.81 25.31
N THR A 216 13.29 12.56 25.88
CA THR A 216 13.08 13.33 27.12
C THR A 216 13.44 14.78 26.89
N ASP A 217 12.51 15.68 27.20
CA ASP A 217 12.76 17.11 27.22
C ASP A 217 13.83 17.43 28.29
N PRO A 218 14.92 18.14 27.95
CA PRO A 218 16.01 18.42 28.89
C PRO A 218 15.62 19.38 30.01
N ASP A 219 14.58 20.20 29.81
CA ASP A 219 14.16 21.26 30.71
C ASP A 219 12.92 20.85 31.53
N THR A 220 11.91 20.27 30.88
CA THR A 220 10.63 19.90 31.53
C THR A 220 10.59 18.47 32.05
N PHE A 221 11.51 17.61 31.60
CA PHE A 221 11.50 16.15 31.83
C PHE A 221 10.25 15.43 31.30
N GLU A 222 9.48 16.07 30.41
CA GLU A 222 8.42 15.39 29.67
C GLU A 222 9.03 14.27 28.80
N THR A 223 8.29 13.16 28.66
CA THR A 223 8.76 12.00 27.90
C THR A 223 7.81 11.64 26.78
N LEU A 224 8.40 11.34 25.61
CA LEU A 224 7.72 10.74 24.48
C LEU A 224 8.27 9.33 24.27
N VAL A 225 7.38 8.34 24.32
CA VAL A 225 7.73 6.94 24.12
C VAL A 225 7.21 6.47 22.76
N LEU A 226 8.11 5.95 21.93
CA LEU A 226 7.72 5.34 20.65
C LEU A 226 7.23 3.90 20.86
N ASP A 227 6.58 3.34 19.83
CA ASP A 227 6.16 1.94 19.85
C ASP A 227 7.39 1.02 20.01
N ASP A 228 7.18 -0.10 20.69
CA ASP A 228 8.18 -1.17 20.75
C ASP A 228 8.64 -1.52 19.34
N MET A 229 9.95 -1.63 19.18
CA MET A 229 10.59 -1.82 17.89
C MET A 229 11.29 -3.18 17.89
N PRO A 230 10.66 -4.21 17.31
CA PRO A 230 11.33 -5.45 17.03
C PRO A 230 12.59 -5.21 16.20
N GLY A 231 13.64 -5.94 16.52
CA GLY A 231 14.87 -5.83 15.78
C GLY A 231 15.87 -6.91 16.14
N GLU A 232 17.11 -6.66 15.77
CA GLU A 232 18.17 -7.65 15.75
C GLU A 232 19.51 -7.04 16.12
N ILE A 233 20.30 -7.79 16.90
CA ILE A 233 21.72 -7.49 17.16
C ILE A 233 22.58 -8.51 16.43
N VAL A 234 23.67 -8.02 15.83
CA VAL A 234 24.77 -8.83 15.33
C VAL A 234 26.07 -8.36 15.98
N TRP A 235 26.66 -9.19 16.84
CA TRP A 235 27.96 -8.88 17.46
C TRP A 235 29.12 -9.19 16.53
N GLY A 236 30.03 -8.23 16.43
CA GLY A 236 31.40 -8.44 15.99
C GLY A 236 32.36 -8.54 17.18
N SER A 237 33.66 -8.58 16.89
CA SER A 237 34.71 -8.68 17.91
C SER A 237 35.07 -7.35 18.60
N LYS A 238 34.60 -6.21 18.11
CA LYS A 238 34.88 -4.85 18.64
C LYS A 238 33.64 -4.01 18.89
N SER A 239 32.59 -4.23 18.10
CA SER A 239 31.31 -3.53 18.19
C SER A 239 30.19 -4.45 17.73
N PHE A 240 28.94 -4.03 17.93
CA PHE A 240 27.77 -4.72 17.40
C PHE A 240 26.90 -3.81 16.55
N CYS A 241 26.27 -4.40 15.55
CA CYS A 241 25.28 -3.74 14.72
C CYS A 241 23.88 -4.02 15.28
N LEU A 242 23.14 -2.96 15.58
CA LEU A 242 21.74 -3.01 15.98
C LEU A 242 20.87 -2.54 14.81
N LYS A 243 19.84 -3.31 14.48
CA LYS A 243 18.85 -2.96 13.46
C LYS A 243 17.45 -3.08 14.05
N GLY A 244 16.56 -2.14 13.78
CA GLY A 244 15.19 -2.16 14.27
C GLY A 244 14.22 -1.56 13.27
N GLU A 245 13.01 -2.09 13.24
CA GLU A 245 11.93 -1.60 12.38
C GLU A 245 10.61 -1.57 13.16
N SER A 246 9.88 -0.46 13.05
CA SER A 246 8.56 -0.29 13.68
C SER A 246 7.63 0.53 12.79
N MET A 247 6.39 0.73 13.23
CA MET A 247 5.34 1.48 12.51
C MET A 247 5.14 0.97 11.07
N ALA A 248 5.06 -0.36 10.90
CA ALA A 248 4.93 -1.03 9.61
C ALA A 248 6.00 -0.60 8.58
N GLY A 249 7.24 -0.44 9.03
CA GLY A 249 8.38 -0.09 8.18
C GLY A 249 8.62 1.39 7.94
N MET A 250 7.75 2.25 8.49
CA MET A 250 7.95 3.69 8.44
C MET A 250 9.16 4.13 9.26
N LEU A 251 9.41 3.49 10.40
CA LEU A 251 10.52 3.84 11.27
C LEU A 251 11.59 2.74 11.22
N LYS A 252 12.81 3.10 10.82
CA LYS A 252 13.97 2.21 10.75
C LYS A 252 15.14 2.80 11.52
N LEU A 253 15.76 1.98 12.34
CA LEU A 253 16.98 2.28 13.07
C LEU A 253 18.07 1.30 12.64
N VAL A 254 19.24 1.83 12.29
CA VAL A 254 20.47 1.07 12.18
C VAL A 254 21.53 1.82 12.98
N ALA A 255 22.19 1.16 13.91
CA ALA A 255 23.22 1.75 14.73
C ALA A 255 24.39 0.78 14.90
N GLU A 256 25.58 1.34 15.07
CA GLU A 256 26.77 0.60 15.47
C GLU A 256 27.13 1.00 16.89
N VAL A 257 27.35 0.03 17.77
CA VAL A 257 27.59 0.28 19.19
C VAL A 257 28.89 -0.40 19.58
N ASP A 258 29.84 0.37 20.08
CA ASP A 258 31.11 -0.18 20.54
C ASP A 258 30.98 -0.96 21.86
N ASP A 259 32.03 -1.69 22.24
CA ASP A 259 32.07 -2.44 23.50
C ASP A 259 31.88 -1.57 24.77
N GLY A 260 32.10 -0.26 24.66
CA GLY A 260 31.87 0.73 25.72
C GLY A 260 30.42 1.23 25.80
N GLY A 261 29.54 0.78 24.89
CA GLY A 261 28.15 1.22 24.79
C GLY A 261 27.98 2.58 24.09
N ALA A 262 29.03 3.13 23.49
CA ALA A 262 28.93 4.36 22.72
C ALA A 262 28.34 4.06 21.33
N VAL A 263 27.29 4.80 20.98
CA VAL A 263 26.61 4.65 19.71
C VAL A 263 27.28 5.51 18.64
N SER A 264 27.68 4.89 17.55
CA SER A 264 28.25 5.50 16.35
C SER A 264 27.42 5.12 15.12
N ASN A 265 27.63 5.83 14.00
CA ASN A 265 26.99 5.54 12.71
C ASN A 265 25.46 5.34 12.78
N VAL A 266 24.77 6.13 13.61
CA VAL A 266 23.31 6.03 13.77
C VAL A 266 22.61 6.53 12.53
N ASN A 267 21.91 5.62 11.86
CA ASN A 267 20.94 5.93 10.83
C ASN A 267 19.53 5.72 11.39
N PHE A 268 18.84 6.85 11.59
CA PHE A 268 17.46 6.89 12.04
C PHE A 268 16.61 7.45 10.90
N ASN A 269 15.80 6.60 10.27
CA ASN A 269 15.03 6.94 9.08
C ASN A 269 13.52 6.83 9.38
N ILE A 270 12.79 7.91 9.06
CA ILE A 270 11.33 7.93 9.03
C ILE A 270 10.88 8.11 7.58
N SER A 271 10.27 7.09 7.01
CA SER A 271 9.61 7.14 5.70
C SER A 271 8.11 7.36 5.87
N VAL A 272 7.60 8.38 5.17
CA VAL A 272 6.17 8.71 5.10
C VAL A 272 5.56 8.37 3.73
N GLU A 273 6.28 7.65 2.88
CA GLU A 273 5.83 7.32 1.51
C GLU A 273 4.50 6.57 1.49
N CYS A 274 4.22 5.75 2.52
CA CYS A 274 2.96 5.02 2.63
C CYS A 274 1.73 5.92 2.79
N TRP A 275 1.92 7.23 3.04
CA TRP A 275 0.86 8.23 3.10
C TRP A 275 0.46 8.75 1.72
N GLN A 276 1.25 8.52 0.67
CA GLN A 276 0.91 8.93 -0.70
C GLN A 276 -0.50 8.45 -1.07
N SER A 277 -1.30 9.35 -1.64
CA SER A 277 -2.67 9.11 -2.08
C SER A 277 -3.66 8.71 -0.97
N ARG A 278 -3.27 8.80 0.31
CA ARG A 278 -4.20 8.62 1.43
C ARG A 278 -4.88 9.93 1.80
N PRO A 279 -6.13 9.90 2.32
CA PRO A 279 -6.76 11.09 2.87
C PRO A 279 -5.92 11.68 4.01
N VAL A 280 -5.78 13.01 4.06
CA VAL A 280 -5.00 13.72 5.10
C VAL A 280 -5.49 13.37 6.52
N ASN A 281 -6.76 13.01 6.69
CA ASN A 281 -7.33 12.64 7.98
C ASN A 281 -7.07 11.16 8.36
N GLN A 282 -6.61 10.32 7.44
CA GLN A 282 -6.43 8.88 7.62
C GLN A 282 -4.96 8.44 7.49
N LEU A 283 -4.07 9.18 8.15
CA LEU A 283 -2.63 8.93 8.13
C LEU A 283 -2.20 8.10 9.34
N PRO A 284 -1.71 6.86 9.13
CA PRO A 284 -1.31 5.99 10.23
C PRO A 284 -0.08 6.57 10.95
N TRP A 285 -0.06 6.45 12.28
CA TRP A 285 0.99 6.98 13.19
C TRP A 285 1.28 8.50 13.09
N PHE A 286 0.46 9.29 12.39
CA PHE A 286 0.70 10.73 12.19
C PHE A 286 1.06 11.46 13.49
N SER A 287 0.21 11.38 14.52
CA SER A 287 0.42 12.14 15.75
C SER A 287 1.74 11.77 16.45
N LYS A 288 2.11 10.48 16.40
CA LYS A 288 3.35 9.98 17.02
C LYS A 288 4.59 10.45 16.26
N ILE A 289 4.54 10.43 14.92
CA ILE A 289 5.61 10.95 14.06
C ILE A 289 5.73 12.47 14.19
N ALA A 290 4.60 13.20 14.28
CA ALA A 290 4.59 14.65 14.48
C ALA A 290 5.24 15.05 15.80
N GLN A 291 4.81 14.43 16.91
CA GLN A 291 5.42 14.65 18.23
C GLN A 291 6.91 14.31 18.24
N PHE A 292 7.29 13.20 17.59
CA PHE A 292 8.70 12.83 17.47
C PHE A 292 9.51 13.86 16.69
N ALA A 293 9.02 14.31 15.53
CA ALA A 293 9.73 15.28 14.69
C ALA A 293 9.92 16.61 15.42
N GLU A 294 8.91 17.06 16.16
CA GLU A 294 8.97 18.24 17.02
C GLU A 294 9.98 18.07 18.17
N ALA A 295 9.86 16.99 18.95
CA ALA A 295 10.78 16.68 20.04
C ALA A 295 12.25 16.58 19.57
N ALA A 296 12.49 15.91 18.44
CA ALA A 296 13.83 15.78 17.85
C ALA A 296 14.38 17.14 17.36
N LEU A 297 13.54 17.98 16.76
CA LEU A 297 13.93 19.33 16.34
C LEU A 297 14.21 20.26 17.53
N ASN A 298 13.50 20.08 18.64
CA ASN A 298 13.72 20.82 19.89
C ASN A 298 14.88 20.27 20.72
N GLY A 299 15.62 19.27 20.22
CA GLY A 299 16.83 18.76 20.87
C GLY A 299 16.57 17.89 22.09
N TRP A 300 15.41 17.23 22.17
CA TRP A 300 15.12 16.27 23.23
C TRP A 300 16.16 15.15 23.25
N LYS A 301 16.56 14.71 24.45
CA LYS A 301 17.55 13.63 24.63
C LYS A 301 16.91 12.30 24.28
N VAL A 302 17.60 11.50 23.46
CA VAL A 302 17.08 10.20 23.02
C VAL A 302 17.78 9.08 23.77
N SER A 303 17.01 8.29 24.51
CA SER A 303 17.45 7.04 25.12
C SER A 303 16.92 5.86 24.34
N LEU A 304 17.80 4.90 24.11
CA LEU A 304 17.50 3.62 23.48
C LEU A 304 17.74 2.50 24.49
N ILE A 305 16.68 1.77 24.80
CA ILE A 305 16.74 0.58 25.65
C ILE A 305 16.61 -0.64 24.74
N VAL A 306 17.48 -1.63 24.94
CA VAL A 306 17.44 -2.89 24.21
C VAL A 306 17.19 -4.03 25.18
N GLU A 307 16.15 -4.81 24.91
CA GLU A 307 15.69 -5.92 25.72
C GLU A 307 15.86 -7.24 24.97
N LEU A 308 16.38 -8.25 25.67
CA LEU A 308 16.50 -9.63 25.21
C LEU A 308 15.67 -10.51 26.16
N ASP A 309 14.69 -11.23 25.62
CA ASP A 309 13.77 -12.07 26.41
C ASP A 309 13.10 -11.34 27.59
N GLY A 310 12.88 -10.03 27.45
CA GLY A 310 12.27 -9.16 28.47
C GLY A 310 13.26 -8.55 29.46
N GLU A 311 14.52 -8.98 29.46
CA GLU A 311 15.58 -8.43 30.31
C GLU A 311 16.30 -7.28 29.60
N ARG A 312 16.59 -6.20 30.34
CA ARG A 312 17.32 -5.04 29.79
C ARG A 312 18.78 -5.39 29.58
N LEU A 313 19.20 -5.43 28.31
CA LEU A 313 20.57 -5.74 27.93
C LEU A 313 21.44 -4.49 27.82
N TYR A 314 20.92 -3.44 27.18
CA TYR A 314 21.63 -2.18 26.98
C TYR A 314 20.73 -0.96 27.22
N VAL A 315 21.34 0.12 27.72
CA VAL A 315 20.74 1.45 27.78
C VAL A 315 21.74 2.42 27.17
N MET A 316 21.36 3.08 26.09
CA MET A 316 22.25 3.91 25.29
C MET A 316 21.63 5.30 25.08
N SER A 317 22.50 6.28 24.88
CA SER A 317 22.08 7.63 24.47
C SER A 317 22.37 7.83 22.99
N ILE A 318 21.38 8.29 22.24
CA ILE A 318 21.52 8.66 20.83
C ILE A 318 21.53 10.17 20.71
N ASN A 319 22.54 10.71 20.03
CA ASN A 319 22.61 12.13 19.71
C ASN A 319 22.02 12.37 18.32
N LEU A 320 20.77 12.82 18.28
CA LEU A 320 20.15 13.28 17.04
C LEU A 320 20.63 14.69 16.69
N ARG A 321 20.76 14.98 15.38
CA ARG A 321 21.02 16.33 14.89
C ARG A 321 19.69 17.02 14.60
N PRO A 322 19.29 18.08 15.34
CA PRO A 322 17.99 18.73 15.17
C PRO A 322 17.69 19.16 13.74
N GLU A 323 18.67 19.73 13.04
CA GLU A 323 18.54 20.20 11.65
C GLU A 323 18.10 19.10 10.66
N GLY A 324 18.42 17.83 10.96
CA GLY A 324 18.01 16.69 10.14
C GLY A 324 16.48 16.48 10.11
N PHE A 325 15.76 16.99 11.12
CA PHE A 325 14.32 16.82 11.27
C PHE A 325 13.51 18.01 10.77
N LYS A 326 14.13 19.15 10.45
CA LYS A 326 13.45 20.37 10.02
C LYS A 326 12.45 20.16 8.88
N ARG A 327 12.85 19.41 7.83
CA ARG A 327 11.96 19.12 6.69
C ARG A 327 10.76 18.26 7.11
N LEU A 328 10.99 17.26 7.95
CA LEU A 328 9.92 16.40 8.45
C LEU A 328 8.95 17.22 9.29
N THR A 329 9.44 18.05 10.22
CA THR A 329 8.61 18.92 11.06
C THR A 329 7.77 19.89 10.23
N ILE A 330 8.34 20.53 9.20
CA ILE A 330 7.58 21.40 8.27
C ILE A 330 6.43 20.63 7.60
N LEU A 331 6.69 19.41 7.13
CA LEU A 331 5.66 18.56 6.54
C LEU A 331 4.58 18.16 7.56
N MET A 332 4.96 17.83 8.80
CA MET A 332 4.02 17.48 9.87
C MET A 332 3.09 18.65 10.20
N THR A 333 3.65 19.86 10.33
CA THR A 333 2.88 21.09 10.57
C THR A 333 1.93 21.38 9.42
N TYR A 334 2.41 21.28 8.18
CA TYR A 334 1.57 21.49 7.00
C TYR A 334 0.41 20.49 6.93
N LEU A 335 0.67 19.21 7.19
CA LEU A 335 -0.36 18.17 7.26
C LEU A 335 -1.37 18.40 8.40
N GLN A 336 -0.91 18.89 9.55
CA GLN A 336 -1.79 19.22 10.66
C GLN A 336 -2.77 20.35 10.30
N TRP A 337 -2.28 21.38 9.60
CA TRP A 337 -3.14 22.44 9.06
C TRP A 337 -4.10 21.92 8.00
N ALA A 338 -3.62 21.09 7.07
CA ALA A 338 -4.48 20.49 6.05
C ALA A 338 -5.61 19.66 6.67
N ARG A 339 -5.30 18.84 7.70
CA ARG A 339 -6.30 18.10 8.48
C ARG A 339 -7.36 19.02 9.06
N ARG A 340 -6.93 20.06 9.78
CA ARG A 340 -7.82 21.03 10.42
C ARG A 340 -8.71 21.75 9.39
N LEU A 341 -8.15 22.16 8.25
CA LEU A 341 -8.91 22.80 7.19
C LEU A 341 -9.94 21.84 6.58
N THR A 342 -9.56 20.61 6.26
CA THR A 342 -10.48 19.62 5.67
C THR A 342 -11.62 19.25 6.61
N GLU A 343 -11.34 19.16 7.91
CA GLU A 343 -12.36 18.96 8.94
C GLU A 343 -13.34 20.14 9.00
N PHE A 344 -12.84 21.38 8.99
CA PHE A 344 -13.67 22.58 8.96
C PHE A 344 -14.57 22.64 7.73
N LEU A 345 -14.04 22.33 6.55
CA LEU A 345 -14.76 22.38 5.28
C LEU A 345 -15.65 21.16 5.00
N GLY A 346 -15.50 20.07 5.76
CA GLY A 346 -16.21 18.81 5.49
C GLY A 346 -15.80 18.13 4.16
N ILE A 347 -14.56 18.33 3.70
CA ILE A 347 -14.04 17.75 2.45
C ILE A 347 -12.97 16.68 2.72
N SER A 348 -12.60 15.93 1.69
CA SER A 348 -11.48 14.98 1.74
C SER A 348 -10.40 15.37 0.73
N LEU A 349 -9.17 15.52 1.20
CA LEU A 349 -7.99 15.75 0.37
C LEU A 349 -7.01 14.61 0.55
N ASN A 350 -6.38 14.17 -0.53
CA ASN A 350 -5.35 13.16 -0.47
C ASN A 350 -3.96 13.79 -0.39
N VAL A 351 -3.02 13.12 0.28
CA VAL A 351 -1.62 13.54 0.34
C VAL A 351 -0.97 13.29 -1.02
N ASP A 352 -0.27 14.30 -1.53
CA ASP A 352 0.65 14.16 -2.66
C ASP A 352 2.05 14.65 -2.28
N LEU A 353 2.95 13.72 -1.99
CA LEU A 353 4.33 14.02 -1.63
C LEU A 353 5.17 14.47 -2.85
N THR A 354 4.64 14.32 -4.07
CA THR A 354 5.36 14.65 -5.32
C THR A 354 5.10 16.07 -5.80
N SER A 355 4.02 16.72 -5.35
CA SER A 355 3.65 18.08 -5.79
C SER A 355 4.68 19.14 -5.41
N GLY A 356 5.58 18.83 -4.46
CA GLY A 356 6.40 19.83 -3.78
C GLY A 356 5.54 20.68 -2.84
N LEU A 357 6.18 21.24 -1.82
CA LEU A 357 5.58 22.23 -0.93
C LEU A 357 6.29 23.56 -1.18
N THR A 358 5.59 24.53 -1.76
CA THR A 358 6.14 25.86 -1.94
C THR A 358 5.93 26.70 -0.68
N ASP A 359 6.77 27.72 -0.49
CA ASP A 359 6.60 28.68 0.62
C ASP A 359 5.24 29.41 0.52
N GLU A 360 4.74 29.61 -0.71
CA GLU A 360 3.43 30.20 -0.97
C GLU A 360 2.31 29.29 -0.46
N ASP A 361 2.27 28.02 -0.87
CA ASP A 361 1.26 27.05 -0.40
C ASP A 361 1.26 26.92 1.12
N TYR A 362 2.45 26.93 1.74
CA TYR A 362 2.62 26.85 3.19
C TYR A 362 2.00 28.05 3.91
N VAL A 363 2.29 29.27 3.45
CA VAL A 363 1.74 30.50 4.02
C VAL A 363 0.23 30.59 3.78
N GLU A 364 -0.24 30.24 2.59
CA GLU A 364 -1.66 30.30 2.25
C GLU A 364 -2.50 29.33 3.10
N LEU A 365 -2.02 28.11 3.31
CA LEU A 365 -2.71 27.14 4.15
C LEU A 365 -2.72 27.58 5.61
N LYS A 366 -1.60 28.10 6.13
CA LYS A 366 -1.52 28.65 7.49
C LYS A 366 -2.54 29.77 7.68
N ASP A 367 -2.53 30.78 6.80
CA ASP A 367 -3.47 31.90 6.82
C ASP A 367 -4.93 31.43 6.80
N SER A 368 -5.22 30.42 5.97
CA SER A 368 -6.58 29.87 5.84
C SER A 368 -7.03 29.13 7.09
N VAL A 369 -6.11 28.45 7.80
CA VAL A 369 -6.41 27.79 9.08
C VAL A 369 -6.55 28.80 10.21
N ASP A 370 -5.70 29.82 10.26
CA ASP A 370 -5.81 30.90 11.26
C ASP A 370 -7.16 31.65 11.12
N ALA A 371 -7.68 31.78 9.88
CA ALA A 371 -8.99 32.37 9.61
C ALA A 371 -10.20 31.59 10.18
N ILE A 372 -10.03 30.32 10.57
CA ILE A 372 -11.09 29.49 11.18
C ILE A 372 -11.51 30.05 12.54
N ASP A 373 -10.54 30.44 13.37
CA ASP A 373 -10.81 31.03 14.69
C ASP A 373 -10.88 32.57 14.62
N GLY A 374 -10.39 33.13 13.52
CA GLY A 374 -10.22 34.57 13.34
C GLY A 374 -8.90 35.05 13.94
N TYR A 375 -8.14 35.82 13.16
CA TYR A 375 -6.79 36.24 13.54
C TYR A 375 -6.44 37.62 13.02
N TYR A 376 -5.48 38.25 13.69
CA TYR A 376 -4.87 39.50 13.24
C TYR A 376 -3.64 39.20 12.40
N LYS A 377 -3.56 39.83 11.22
CA LYS A 377 -2.39 39.75 10.34
C LYS A 377 -1.31 40.70 10.86
N PRO A 378 -0.11 40.19 11.22
CA PRO A 378 1.02 41.04 11.55
C PRO A 378 1.34 41.98 10.40
N LEU A 379 1.63 43.25 10.70
CA LEU A 379 1.88 44.28 9.68
C LEU A 379 3.02 43.88 8.74
N GLU A 380 4.05 43.20 9.26
CA GLU A 380 5.21 42.73 8.49
C GLU A 380 4.87 41.64 7.47
N SER A 381 3.76 40.92 7.69
CA SER A 381 3.28 39.86 6.78
C SER A 381 2.45 40.38 5.62
N ILE A 382 2.02 41.65 5.67
CA ILE A 382 1.12 42.25 4.69
C ILE A 382 1.95 42.90 3.58
N LYS A 383 1.76 42.44 2.34
CA LYS A 383 2.34 43.09 1.16
C LYS A 383 1.50 44.29 0.76
N PHE A 384 2.10 45.48 0.81
CA PHE A 384 1.46 46.73 0.38
C PHE A 384 1.88 47.15 -1.04
N PRO A 385 1.02 47.89 -1.77
CA PRO A 385 -0.35 48.22 -1.38
C PRO A 385 -1.28 47.02 -1.44
N ILE A 386 -2.23 46.92 -0.51
CA ILE A 386 -3.32 45.94 -0.63
C ILE A 386 -4.19 46.40 -1.78
N ARG A 387 -4.44 45.52 -2.75
CA ARG A 387 -5.28 45.81 -3.91
C ARG A 387 -6.69 45.33 -3.62
N SER A 388 -7.68 46.20 -3.82
CA SER A 388 -9.09 45.87 -3.67
C SER A 388 -9.87 46.44 -4.85
N SER A 389 -11.01 45.84 -5.16
CA SER A 389 -11.93 46.35 -6.17
C SER A 389 -13.37 46.19 -5.73
N THR A 390 -14.21 47.17 -6.06
CA THR A 390 -15.63 47.14 -5.73
C THR A 390 -16.45 47.78 -6.85
N ARG A 391 -17.74 47.44 -6.92
CA ARG A 391 -18.67 48.16 -7.80
C ARG A 391 -19.02 49.49 -7.16
N MET A 392 -18.94 50.54 -7.96
CA MET A 392 -19.15 51.92 -7.50
C MET A 392 -19.76 52.73 -8.64
N GLY A 393 -20.68 53.65 -8.34
CA GLY A 393 -21.21 54.57 -9.33
C GLY A 393 -20.15 55.56 -9.82
N GLU A 394 -20.31 56.12 -11.02
CA GLU A 394 -19.34 57.09 -11.57
C GLU A 394 -19.26 58.36 -10.70
N ASP A 395 -20.40 58.84 -10.20
CA ASP A 395 -20.48 59.98 -9.28
C ASP A 395 -19.76 59.70 -7.96
N GLU A 396 -19.87 58.49 -7.42
CA GLU A 396 -19.17 58.07 -6.20
C GLU A 396 -17.66 57.93 -6.44
N ALA A 397 -17.26 57.31 -7.56
CA ALA A 397 -15.86 57.13 -7.91
C ALA A 397 -15.15 58.48 -8.16
N SER A 398 -15.87 59.47 -8.71
CA SER A 398 -15.36 60.83 -8.91
C SER A 398 -14.91 61.48 -7.60
N GLN A 399 -15.53 61.11 -6.48
CA GLN A 399 -15.16 61.60 -5.16
C GLN A 399 -13.80 61.11 -4.69
N PHE A 400 -13.16 60.14 -5.37
CA PHE A 400 -11.87 59.58 -4.96
C PHE A 400 -10.70 59.97 -5.88
N GLN A 401 -10.93 60.84 -6.87
CA GLN A 401 -9.91 61.18 -7.87
C GLN A 401 -8.79 62.07 -7.29
N ASN A 402 -7.55 61.78 -7.71
CA ASN A 402 -6.33 62.59 -7.49
C ASN A 402 -5.91 62.84 -6.03
N GLN A 403 -6.42 62.08 -5.05
CA GLN A 403 -5.98 62.20 -3.66
C GLN A 403 -6.15 60.90 -2.86
N ARG A 404 -5.41 60.78 -1.75
CA ARG A 404 -5.49 59.65 -0.80
C ARG A 404 -6.45 59.99 0.34
N TYR A 405 -7.30 59.04 0.71
CA TYR A 405 -8.30 59.20 1.75
C TYR A 405 -7.96 58.39 2.98
N ARG A 406 -7.95 59.03 4.14
CA ARG A 406 -7.84 58.32 5.41
C ARG A 406 -9.17 57.67 5.74
N PHE A 407 -9.14 56.39 6.08
CA PHE A 407 -10.29 55.67 6.64
C PHE A 407 -9.99 55.15 8.04
N LYS A 408 -11.04 55.04 8.87
CA LYS A 408 -10.95 54.41 10.19
C LYS A 408 -11.12 52.90 10.10
N GLU A 409 -12.11 52.45 9.33
CA GLU A 409 -12.40 51.04 9.10
C GLU A 409 -12.71 50.82 7.62
N PHE A 410 -12.20 49.72 7.08
CA PHE A 410 -12.48 49.22 5.74
C PHE A 410 -12.86 47.74 5.89
N ASP A 411 -14.10 47.44 5.54
CA ASP A 411 -14.69 46.10 5.64
C ASP A 411 -14.83 45.52 4.24
N ALA A 412 -14.26 44.33 4.04
CA ALA A 412 -14.33 43.61 2.78
C ALA A 412 -14.64 42.14 3.00
N THR A 413 -15.26 41.53 1.99
CA THR A 413 -15.42 40.08 1.92
C THR A 413 -14.82 39.60 0.62
N GLU A 414 -13.91 38.63 0.69
CA GLU A 414 -13.22 38.07 -0.47
C GLU A 414 -13.50 36.57 -0.58
N GLN A 415 -13.69 36.08 -1.80
CA GLN A 415 -13.75 34.64 -2.06
C GLN A 415 -12.37 34.17 -2.53
N LYS A 416 -11.74 33.30 -1.75
CA LYS A 416 -10.40 32.79 -2.01
C LYS A 416 -10.44 31.29 -2.33
N GLY A 417 -9.54 30.84 -3.21
CA GLY A 417 -9.16 29.45 -3.34
C GLY A 417 -7.67 29.29 -3.00
N ILE A 418 -7.28 28.13 -2.48
CA ILE A 418 -5.88 27.79 -2.20
C ILE A 418 -5.53 26.45 -2.85
N ASN A 419 -4.24 26.15 -2.91
CA ASN A 419 -3.76 24.85 -3.34
C ASN A 419 -3.23 24.05 -2.14
N VAL A 420 -3.68 22.80 -1.99
CA VAL A 420 -3.20 21.90 -0.94
C VAL A 420 -2.84 20.57 -1.58
N PHE A 421 -1.54 20.21 -1.55
CA PHE A 421 -1.02 19.01 -2.25
C PHE A 421 -1.46 18.94 -3.73
N GLY A 422 -1.31 20.03 -4.46
CA GLY A 422 -1.69 20.11 -5.88
C GLY A 422 -3.20 20.09 -6.16
N GLN A 423 -4.04 20.04 -5.13
CA GLN A 423 -5.51 20.08 -5.25
C GLN A 423 -6.04 21.48 -4.91
N ALA A 424 -6.80 22.06 -5.84
CA ALA A 424 -7.48 23.32 -5.63
C ALA A 424 -8.63 23.17 -4.62
N VAL A 425 -8.61 23.99 -3.57
CA VAL A 425 -9.59 24.02 -2.48
C VAL A 425 -10.31 25.37 -2.52
N SER A 426 -11.65 25.34 -2.63
CA SER A 426 -12.46 26.54 -2.51
C SER A 426 -12.76 26.83 -1.03
N LEU A 427 -12.46 28.05 -0.58
CA LEU A 427 -12.71 28.48 0.79
C LEU A 427 -14.04 29.26 0.89
N PRO A 428 -14.69 29.25 2.06
CA PRO A 428 -15.78 30.18 2.35
C PRO A 428 -15.30 31.62 2.20
N PRO A 429 -16.22 32.58 1.97
CA PRO A 429 -15.86 33.99 1.92
C PRO A 429 -15.14 34.41 3.20
N VAL A 430 -13.98 35.05 3.05
CA VAL A 430 -13.17 35.57 4.17
C VAL A 430 -13.57 37.02 4.38
N HIS A 431 -14.02 37.33 5.59
CA HIS A 431 -14.25 38.68 6.07
C HIS A 431 -12.91 39.29 6.50
N ILE A 432 -12.61 40.45 5.96
CA ILE A 432 -11.37 41.19 6.19
C ILE A 432 -11.75 42.57 6.72
N LEU A 433 -11.34 42.88 7.94
CA LEU A 433 -11.50 44.18 8.56
C LEU A 433 -10.14 44.85 8.68
N ILE A 434 -9.95 45.94 7.94
CA ILE A 434 -8.74 46.77 8.00
C ILE A 434 -9.05 48.04 8.77
N ARG A 435 -8.20 48.42 9.70
CA ARG A 435 -8.31 49.65 10.49
C ARG A 435 -7.15 50.59 10.20
N ASN A 436 -7.45 51.89 10.19
CA ASN A 436 -6.48 52.98 10.07
C ASN A 436 -5.55 52.89 8.85
N GLY A 437 -6.08 53.18 7.65
CA GLY A 437 -5.29 53.18 6.42
C GLY A 437 -5.55 54.38 5.51
N LEU A 438 -4.79 54.44 4.41
CA LEU A 438 -5.00 55.35 3.29
C LEU A 438 -5.53 54.58 2.08
N LEU A 439 -6.62 55.05 1.50
CA LEU A 439 -7.25 54.52 0.30
C LEU A 439 -6.93 55.43 -0.90
N GLU A 440 -6.46 54.86 -2.00
CA GLU A 440 -6.14 55.56 -3.24
C GLU A 440 -6.88 54.90 -4.41
N LEU A 441 -7.72 55.64 -5.14
CA LEU A 441 -8.34 55.13 -6.37
C LEU A 441 -7.31 55.12 -7.50
N VAL A 442 -7.05 53.95 -8.08
CA VAL A 442 -6.01 53.76 -9.11
C VAL A 442 -6.61 53.58 -10.49
N ARG A 443 -7.80 52.98 -10.58
CA ARG A 443 -8.49 52.70 -11.86
C ARG A 443 -9.99 52.67 -11.65
N TYR A 444 -10.75 53.24 -12.59
CA TYR A 444 -12.21 53.10 -12.65
C TYR A 444 -12.63 52.78 -14.09
N GLU A 445 -13.17 51.59 -14.31
CA GLU A 445 -13.63 51.13 -15.63
C GLU A 445 -14.86 50.24 -15.48
N ASN A 446 -15.82 50.37 -16.40
CA ASN A 446 -17.01 49.51 -16.45
C ASN A 446 -17.72 49.33 -15.09
N THR A 447 -17.90 50.42 -14.33
CA THR A 447 -18.49 50.46 -12.97
C THR A 447 -17.69 49.77 -11.87
N ILE A 448 -16.41 49.44 -12.12
CA ILE A 448 -15.50 48.84 -11.15
C ILE A 448 -14.43 49.86 -10.76
N ALA A 449 -14.39 50.20 -9.48
CA ALA A 449 -13.36 51.03 -8.86
C ALA A 449 -12.28 50.12 -8.24
N SER A 450 -11.02 50.31 -8.63
CA SER A 450 -9.85 49.60 -8.10
C SER A 450 -9.05 50.52 -7.19
N PHE A 451 -8.81 50.07 -5.96
CA PHE A 451 -8.14 50.83 -4.92
C PHE A 451 -6.82 50.19 -4.47
N HIS A 452 -5.87 51.03 -4.10
CA HIS A 452 -4.70 50.67 -3.31
C HIS A 452 -4.91 51.13 -1.86
N ILE A 453 -4.66 50.24 -0.90
CA ILE A 453 -4.67 50.54 0.53
C ILE A 453 -3.23 50.54 1.05
N TYR A 454 -2.87 51.59 1.79
CA TYR A 454 -1.58 51.76 2.44
C TYR A 454 -1.75 51.87 3.96
N PRO A 455 -0.74 51.46 4.75
CA PRO A 455 -0.83 51.53 6.19
C PRO A 455 -0.64 52.96 6.71
N LEU A 456 -1.27 53.26 7.86
CA LEU A 456 -0.96 54.42 8.72
C LEU A 456 -0.43 53.93 10.07
N ASP A 457 -0.11 54.86 10.97
CA ASP A 457 0.12 54.55 12.38
C ASP A 457 -1.10 53.80 12.96
N ASP A 458 -0.83 52.76 13.75
CA ASP A 458 -1.85 51.85 14.31
C ASP A 458 -2.70 51.12 13.25
N PHE A 459 -2.12 50.82 12.08
CA PHE A 459 -2.75 49.95 11.08
C PHE A 459 -2.93 48.55 11.63
N ASP A 460 -4.12 48.00 11.45
CA ASP A 460 -4.49 46.66 11.89
C ASP A 460 -5.34 45.96 10.83
N ALA A 461 -5.17 44.65 10.66
CA ALA A 461 -5.94 43.85 9.72
C ALA A 461 -6.38 42.54 10.37
N TYR A 462 -7.68 42.35 10.48
CA TYR A 462 -8.31 41.17 11.07
C TYR A 462 -8.99 40.34 9.99
N CYS A 463 -8.79 39.03 10.01
CA CYS A 463 -9.33 38.10 9.03
C CYS A 463 -10.10 36.98 9.74
N ARG A 464 -11.29 36.63 9.23
CA ARG A 464 -12.06 35.45 9.68
C ARG A 464 -12.96 34.94 8.55
N PHE A 465 -13.41 33.69 8.59
CA PHE A 465 -14.48 33.26 7.67
C PHE A 465 -15.81 33.96 7.99
N ALA A 466 -16.50 34.43 6.95
CA ALA A 466 -17.77 35.16 7.07
C ALA A 466 -18.92 34.25 7.50
N GLN A 467 -18.87 32.96 7.16
CA GLN A 467 -19.84 31.94 7.52
C GLN A 467 -19.10 30.62 7.76
N LYS A 468 -19.62 29.78 8.67
CA LYS A 468 -19.19 28.37 8.75
C LYS A 468 -19.71 27.62 7.51
N PRO A 469 -18.93 26.70 6.92
CA PRO A 469 -19.28 25.94 5.73
C PRO A 469 -20.60 25.19 5.83
#